data_AF-A0AAV2YZP3-F1
#
_entry.id   AF-A0AAV2YZP3-F1
#
_cell.length_a   1.000
_cell.length_b   1.000
_cell.length_c   1.000
_cell.angle_alpha   90.00
_cell.angle_beta   90.00
_cell.angle_gamma   90.00
#
_symmetry.space_group_name_H-M   'P 1'
#
loop_
_entity.id
_entity.type
_entity.pdbx_description
1 polymer ?
#
loop_
_entity_poly.entity_id
_entity_poly.type
_entity_poly.pdbx_seq_one_letter_code
_entity_poly.pdbx_strand_id
1 'polypeptide(L)'
;MGRGVTERIEDARKHGLLHLSYCRLSVCPSLVFGPDFATVLVRLDLSFNSLTTLPDGVRVLANLHVLWVNNNPKLTSLPRALADCPNLSVVDASETALNALPCELGRLRHLHTLEIEHTPLEARWIEKKHVTMAVTGDTTNPSDRCAQILTKLRRKDERVHLKLVLYEKLHDEVYQIERQDQARATRVQQMLQRVLKRFPLADELRGLIRNASRLFPPTCSQSDMENVDAALLRFEYDQLRQQNDMKKLGAELEIKIRNLYFDRIDPTTVEGMVKSIYDEIDELKDIKFLLKHAAKLFPKEAKDVDGLELRQRLRALQEEIARERAAAIDKLLSVVSAIYSDTEPDQVHKLVSRVAALFKNTKELRSLAADASALFPIEFLNANPNDIRAAFLRMKAEALGTISTAGGTGGTNSSSRKGKTAGKPYL
;
A
#
# COMPACT_ATOMS: atom_id res chain seq x y z
N MET A 1 4.42 -1.04 50.85
CA MET A 1 3.86 -1.94 49.82
C MET A 1 3.52 -3.26 50.51
N GLY A 2 2.38 -3.88 50.20
CA GLY A 2 1.82 -4.99 50.98
C GLY A 2 2.19 -6.39 50.47
N ARG A 3 2.06 -7.40 51.35
CA ARG A 3 2.51 -8.80 51.19
C ARG A 3 2.07 -9.45 49.86
N GLY A 4 0.87 -9.13 49.39
CA GLY A 4 0.32 -9.67 48.14
C GLY A 4 1.18 -9.44 46.89
N VAL A 5 2.00 -8.38 46.84
CA VAL A 5 2.94 -8.19 45.70
C VAL A 5 4.04 -9.26 45.72
N THR A 6 4.53 -9.64 46.90
CA THR A 6 5.57 -10.66 47.08
C THR A 6 5.03 -12.07 46.80
N GLU A 7 3.80 -12.36 47.23
CA GLU A 7 3.11 -13.62 46.93
C GLU A 7 2.87 -13.78 45.41
N ARG A 8 2.41 -12.72 44.74
CA ARG A 8 2.26 -12.67 43.27
C ARG A 8 3.60 -12.83 42.53
N ILE A 9 4.72 -12.44 43.14
CA ILE A 9 6.07 -12.63 42.57
C ILE A 9 6.46 -14.12 42.56
N GLU A 10 6.16 -14.89 43.61
CA GLU A 10 6.46 -16.33 43.65
C GLU A 10 5.55 -17.15 42.73
N ASP A 11 4.28 -16.77 42.61
CA ASP A 11 3.34 -17.42 41.69
C ASP A 11 3.69 -17.15 40.21
N ALA A 12 4.07 -15.91 39.90
CA ALA A 12 4.55 -15.53 38.58
C ALA A 12 5.85 -16.25 38.15
N ARG A 13 6.71 -16.70 39.09
CA ARG A 13 7.85 -17.58 38.76
C ARG A 13 7.43 -18.99 38.32
N LYS A 14 6.26 -19.47 38.76
CA LYS A 14 5.75 -20.83 38.45
C LYS A 14 4.90 -20.86 37.19
N HIS A 15 4.07 -19.84 36.99
CA HIS A 15 3.06 -19.79 35.93
C HIS A 15 3.32 -18.73 34.85
N GLY A 16 4.37 -17.92 35.01
CA GLY A 16 4.71 -16.85 34.06
C GLY A 16 3.65 -15.76 33.96
N LEU A 17 2.83 -15.57 34.99
CA LEU A 17 1.68 -14.66 34.98
C LEU A 17 1.77 -13.71 36.17
N LEU A 18 2.10 -12.44 35.92
CA LEU A 18 2.24 -11.42 36.96
C LEU A 18 1.08 -10.43 36.90
N HIS A 19 0.07 -10.66 37.74
CA HIS A 19 -1.05 -9.75 37.96
C HIS A 19 -0.69 -8.65 38.96
N LEU A 20 -0.42 -7.44 38.48
CA LEU A 20 -0.23 -6.22 39.28
C LEU A 20 -1.41 -5.25 39.09
N SER A 21 -2.56 -5.74 38.63
CA SER A 21 -3.77 -4.96 38.49
C SER A 21 -4.35 -4.47 39.82
N TYR A 22 -4.99 -3.31 39.76
CA TYR A 22 -5.58 -2.58 40.90
C TYR A 22 -4.60 -2.24 42.04
N CYS A 23 -3.29 -2.36 41.82
CA CYS A 23 -2.26 -2.14 42.84
C CYS A 23 -1.95 -0.66 43.14
N ARG A 24 -2.65 0.29 42.49
CA ARG A 24 -2.48 1.75 42.63
C ARG A 24 -1.05 2.24 42.31
N LEU A 25 -0.37 1.57 41.38
CA LEU A 25 1.00 1.86 40.98
C LEU A 25 1.09 3.16 40.17
N SER A 26 1.91 4.11 40.62
CA SER A 26 2.30 5.30 39.85
C SER A 26 3.54 5.08 38.97
N VAL A 27 4.37 4.10 39.34
CA VAL A 27 5.58 3.65 38.64
C VAL A 27 5.61 2.12 38.71
N CYS A 28 5.98 1.46 37.61
CA CYS A 28 6.10 0.01 37.60
C CYS A 28 7.35 -0.43 38.39
N PRO A 29 7.26 -1.35 39.37
CA PRO A 29 8.41 -1.69 40.21
C PRO A 29 9.59 -2.23 39.38
N SER A 30 10.80 -1.74 39.63
CA SER A 30 12.02 -2.18 38.94
C SER A 30 12.27 -3.70 39.05
N LEU A 31 11.82 -4.32 40.14
CA LEU A 31 11.88 -5.76 40.37
C LEU A 31 11.13 -6.59 39.30
N VAL A 32 10.07 -6.05 38.69
CA VAL A 32 9.37 -6.68 37.55
C VAL A 32 10.32 -6.93 36.38
N PHE A 33 11.35 -6.09 36.24
CA PHE A 33 12.34 -6.12 35.17
C PHE A 33 13.69 -6.70 35.63
N GLY A 34 13.70 -7.40 36.77
CA GLY A 34 14.87 -8.10 37.28
C GLY A 34 15.15 -9.43 36.56
N PRO A 35 16.32 -10.04 36.83
CA PRO A 35 16.69 -11.34 36.24
C PRO A 35 15.68 -12.45 36.60
N ASP A 36 15.02 -12.31 37.75
CA ASP A 36 13.98 -13.19 38.27
C ASP A 36 12.75 -13.37 37.35
N PHE A 37 12.44 -12.38 36.51
CA PHE A 37 11.31 -12.43 35.57
C PHE A 37 11.73 -12.58 34.10
N ALA A 38 12.99 -12.28 33.79
CA ALA A 38 13.52 -12.20 32.44
C ALA A 38 13.18 -13.42 31.56
N THR A 39 13.31 -14.61 32.16
CA THR A 39 13.17 -15.91 31.50
C THR A 39 11.88 -16.65 31.84
N VAL A 40 11.00 -16.09 32.68
CA VAL A 40 9.77 -16.77 33.13
C VAL A 40 8.48 -16.01 32.81
N LEU A 41 8.51 -14.69 32.66
CA LEU A 41 7.27 -13.91 32.55
C LEU A 41 6.66 -13.98 31.14
N VAL A 42 5.51 -14.66 31.05
CA VAL A 42 4.71 -14.87 29.83
C VAL A 42 3.61 -13.82 29.66
N ARG A 43 3.00 -13.35 30.76
CA ARG A 43 1.96 -12.31 30.74
C ARG A 43 2.17 -11.31 31.88
N LEU A 44 2.16 -10.03 31.55
CA LEU A 44 2.26 -8.93 32.51
C LEU A 44 0.96 -8.12 32.47
N ASP A 45 0.23 -8.17 33.58
CA ASP A 45 -0.96 -7.37 33.80
C ASP A 45 -0.62 -6.22 34.76
N LEU A 46 -0.57 -5.02 34.20
CA LEU A 46 -0.41 -3.73 34.89
C LEU A 46 -1.70 -2.90 34.82
N SER A 47 -2.83 -3.53 34.51
CA SER A 47 -4.11 -2.83 34.27
C SER A 47 -4.64 -2.11 35.51
N PHE A 48 -5.51 -1.11 35.33
CA PHE A 48 -6.17 -0.39 36.44
C PHE A 48 -5.18 0.17 37.47
N ASN A 49 -4.18 0.92 36.99
CA ASN A 49 -3.14 1.57 37.79
C ASN A 49 -3.08 3.08 37.44
N SER A 50 -1.94 3.72 37.66
CA SER A 50 -1.74 5.16 37.39
C SER A 50 -0.34 5.45 36.85
N LEU A 51 0.20 4.51 36.08
CA LEU A 51 1.54 4.58 35.49
C LEU A 51 1.66 5.79 34.55
N THR A 52 2.75 6.54 34.69
CA THR A 52 3.09 7.68 33.81
C THR A 52 3.92 7.25 32.59
N THR A 53 4.79 6.26 32.80
CA THR A 53 5.61 5.59 31.78
C THR A 53 5.76 4.11 32.15
N LEU A 54 6.08 3.29 31.16
CA LEU A 54 6.71 2.00 31.39
C LEU A 54 8.23 2.22 31.24
N PRO A 55 9.08 1.71 32.16
CA PRO A 55 10.52 1.87 32.04
C PRO A 55 11.08 1.01 30.91
N ASP A 56 12.19 1.44 30.31
CA ASP A 56 12.87 0.68 29.25
C ASP A 56 13.39 -0.69 29.68
N GLY A 57 13.37 -1.01 30.99
CA GLY A 57 13.61 -2.33 31.55
C GLY A 57 12.61 -3.40 31.08
N VAL A 58 11.46 -3.01 30.51
CA VAL A 58 10.50 -3.95 29.88
C VAL A 58 11.14 -4.88 28.83
N ARG A 59 12.25 -4.44 28.20
CA ARG A 59 13.11 -5.27 27.33
C ARG A 59 13.64 -6.57 27.94
N VAL A 60 13.70 -6.66 29.27
CA VAL A 60 14.25 -7.83 29.99
C VAL A 60 13.28 -9.01 29.90
N LEU A 61 12.00 -8.76 29.66
CA LEU A 61 10.92 -9.74 29.66
C LEU A 61 10.85 -10.53 28.34
N ALA A 62 11.89 -11.32 28.06
CA ALA A 62 12.05 -12.04 26.80
C ALA A 62 10.86 -12.95 26.45
N ASN A 63 10.22 -13.55 27.45
CA ASN A 63 9.09 -14.46 27.27
C ASN A 63 7.70 -13.77 27.24
N LEU A 64 7.62 -12.43 27.26
CA LEU A 64 6.36 -11.70 27.34
C LEU A 64 5.52 -11.83 26.05
N HIS A 65 4.37 -12.51 26.15
CA HIS A 65 3.38 -12.68 25.08
C HIS A 65 2.21 -11.69 25.18
N VAL A 66 1.79 -11.34 26.41
CA VAL A 66 0.65 -10.43 26.65
C VAL A 66 1.05 -9.33 27.60
N LEU A 67 0.83 -8.08 27.19
CA LEU A 67 0.98 -6.90 28.02
C LEU A 67 -0.34 -6.16 28.12
N TRP A 68 -1.01 -6.27 29.27
CA TRP A 68 -2.11 -5.40 29.64
C TRP A 68 -1.55 -4.21 30.43
N VAL A 69 -1.53 -3.04 29.80
CA VAL A 69 -1.21 -1.74 30.44
C VAL A 69 -2.37 -0.77 30.32
N ASN A 70 -3.55 -1.30 29.98
CA ASN A 70 -4.80 -0.57 29.88
C ASN A 70 -5.25 0.00 31.23
N ASN A 71 -6.22 0.93 31.21
CA ASN A 71 -6.66 1.64 32.41
C ASN A 71 -5.48 2.26 33.20
N ASN A 72 -4.58 2.92 32.47
CA ASN A 72 -3.47 3.71 33.02
C ASN A 72 -3.53 5.14 32.46
N PRO A 73 -4.37 6.01 33.03
CA PRO A 73 -4.76 7.31 32.44
C PRO A 73 -3.64 8.37 32.43
N LYS A 74 -2.39 8.00 32.73
CA LYS A 74 -1.20 8.85 32.68
C LYS A 74 -0.09 8.33 31.75
N LEU A 75 -0.26 7.14 31.16
CA LEU A 75 0.77 6.49 30.34
C LEU A 75 0.82 7.17 28.96
N THR A 76 1.70 8.18 28.79
CA THR A 76 1.70 9.09 27.63
C THR A 76 2.39 8.55 26.38
N SER A 77 3.30 7.59 26.55
CA SER A 77 3.98 6.89 25.46
C SER A 77 4.28 5.46 25.89
N LEU A 78 4.20 4.53 24.94
CA LEU A 78 4.80 3.22 25.11
C LEU A 78 6.31 3.37 24.83
N PRO A 79 7.19 2.86 25.70
CA PRO A 79 8.63 2.98 25.50
C PRO A 79 9.04 2.26 24.21
N ARG A 80 10.10 2.74 23.56
CA ARG A 80 10.69 2.07 22.39
C ARG A 80 11.09 0.62 22.71
N ALA A 81 11.44 0.36 23.98
CA ALA A 81 11.71 -0.96 24.53
C ALA A 81 10.55 -1.99 24.43
N LEU A 82 9.29 -1.60 24.22
CA LEU A 82 8.24 -2.59 23.95
C LEU A 82 8.49 -3.36 22.64
N ALA A 83 9.15 -2.73 21.66
CA ALA A 83 9.53 -3.41 20.43
C ALA A 83 10.65 -4.46 20.62
N ASP A 84 11.22 -4.54 21.83
CA ASP A 84 12.26 -5.49 22.21
C ASP A 84 11.68 -6.69 23.01
N CYS A 85 10.35 -6.79 23.15
CA CYS A 85 9.64 -7.95 23.69
C CYS A 85 9.24 -8.89 22.53
N PRO A 86 9.98 -9.98 22.25
CA PRO A 86 9.89 -10.67 20.95
C PRO A 86 8.61 -11.49 20.76
N ASN A 87 8.08 -12.07 21.84
CA ASN A 87 6.89 -12.93 21.81
C ASN A 87 5.56 -12.13 21.88
N LEU A 88 5.64 -10.80 21.99
CA LEU A 88 4.53 -9.93 22.33
C LEU A 88 3.46 -9.92 21.21
N SER A 89 2.34 -10.56 21.50
CA SER A 89 1.25 -10.84 20.55
C SER A 89 -0.03 -10.05 20.84
N VAL A 90 -0.25 -9.73 22.12
CA VAL A 90 -1.31 -8.86 22.60
C VAL A 90 -0.66 -7.70 23.36
N VAL A 91 -0.77 -6.49 22.81
CA VAL A 91 -0.59 -5.25 23.57
C VAL A 91 -1.97 -4.64 23.72
N ASP A 92 -2.44 -4.58 24.95
CA ASP A 92 -3.60 -3.77 25.32
C ASP A 92 -3.11 -2.56 26.12
N ALA A 93 -3.12 -1.42 25.47
CA ALA A 93 -2.83 -0.11 26.04
C ALA A 93 -4.08 0.79 26.04
N SER A 94 -5.27 0.19 26.09
CA SER A 94 -6.54 0.90 26.04
C SER A 94 -6.80 1.74 27.30
N GLU A 95 -7.56 2.84 27.21
CA GLU A 95 -7.78 3.76 28.34
C GLU A 95 -6.45 4.29 28.94
N THR A 96 -5.54 4.75 28.07
CA THR A 96 -4.26 5.37 28.44
C THR A 96 -4.04 6.72 27.76
N ALA A 97 -3.14 7.55 28.31
CA ALA A 97 -2.80 8.87 27.75
C ALA A 97 -1.89 8.81 26.49
N LEU A 98 -1.73 7.62 25.92
CA LEU A 98 -0.78 7.27 24.87
C LEU A 98 -0.98 8.17 23.65
N ASN A 99 -0.01 9.02 23.30
CA ASN A 99 -0.13 10.01 22.22
C ASN A 99 0.64 9.66 20.93
N ALA A 100 1.59 8.71 21.05
CA ALA A 100 2.38 8.20 19.96
C ALA A 100 2.80 6.76 20.27
N LEU A 101 2.63 5.85 19.31
CA LEU A 101 3.50 4.68 19.30
C LEU A 101 4.89 5.11 18.86
N PRO A 102 5.94 4.52 19.45
CA PRO A 102 7.21 4.41 18.76
C PRO A 102 6.93 3.68 17.43
N CYS A 103 7.47 4.19 16.30
CA CYS A 103 7.29 3.53 15.00
C CYS A 103 7.91 2.12 15.00
N GLU A 104 8.79 1.87 15.96
CA GLU A 104 9.33 0.60 16.39
C GLU A 104 8.26 -0.45 16.76
N LEU A 105 7.02 -0.09 17.15
CA LEU A 105 5.94 -1.11 17.31
C LEU A 105 5.57 -1.79 15.99
N GLY A 106 5.91 -1.18 14.83
CA GLY A 106 5.85 -1.85 13.53
C GLY A 106 6.81 -3.03 13.36
N ARG A 107 7.67 -3.32 14.35
CA ARG A 107 8.56 -4.50 14.40
C ARG A 107 7.91 -5.74 15.02
N LEU A 108 6.86 -5.59 15.84
CA LEU A 108 6.29 -6.70 16.61
C LEU A 108 5.56 -7.67 15.68
N ARG A 109 6.09 -8.90 15.56
CA ARG A 109 5.67 -9.88 14.54
C ARG A 109 4.45 -10.70 14.95
N HIS A 110 4.35 -11.00 16.24
CA HIS A 110 3.23 -11.79 16.79
C HIS A 110 2.03 -10.90 17.12
N LEU A 111 2.16 -9.58 16.99
CA LEU A 111 1.15 -8.55 17.30
C LEU A 111 -0.04 -8.62 16.34
N HIS A 112 -0.87 -9.65 16.54
CA HIS A 112 -2.20 -9.79 15.97
C HIS A 112 -3.24 -9.01 16.79
N THR A 113 -2.87 -8.48 17.96
CA THR A 113 -3.75 -7.65 18.78
C THR A 113 -2.96 -6.45 19.33
N LEU A 114 -3.14 -5.31 18.66
CA LEU A 114 -2.79 -4.00 19.19
C LEU A 114 -4.08 -3.29 19.59
N GLU A 115 -4.51 -3.52 20.82
CA GLU A 115 -5.60 -2.79 21.46
C GLU A 115 -5.03 -1.48 22.01
N ILE A 116 -5.54 -0.37 21.47
CA ILE A 116 -5.19 1.01 21.84
C ILE A 116 -6.49 1.82 22.04
N GLU A 117 -7.58 1.15 22.38
CA GLU A 117 -8.92 1.72 22.43
C GLU A 117 -8.99 2.82 23.49
N HIS A 118 -9.65 3.94 23.20
CA HIS A 118 -9.68 5.10 24.11
C HIS A 118 -8.30 5.71 24.39
N THR A 119 -7.40 5.78 23.40
CA THR A 119 -6.12 6.51 23.51
C THR A 119 -6.03 7.74 22.59
N PRO A 120 -5.32 8.81 22.98
CA PRO A 120 -5.02 9.96 22.10
C PRO A 120 -4.31 9.57 20.80
N LEU A 121 -3.55 8.48 20.82
CA LEU A 121 -2.89 7.82 19.71
C LEU A 121 -3.89 7.23 18.73
N GLU A 122 -4.84 6.44 19.23
CA GLU A 122 -5.86 5.80 18.42
C GLU A 122 -6.67 6.89 17.70
N ALA A 123 -7.09 7.94 18.41
CA ALA A 123 -7.67 9.12 17.78
C ALA A 123 -6.76 9.67 16.67
N ARG A 124 -5.45 9.85 16.94
CA ARG A 124 -4.44 10.29 15.96
C ARG A 124 -4.24 9.31 14.79
N TRP A 125 -4.67 8.05 14.88
CA TRP A 125 -4.39 6.97 13.92
C TRP A 125 -5.62 6.53 13.11
N ILE A 126 -6.79 6.43 13.74
CA ILE A 126 -8.11 6.29 13.08
C ILE A 126 -8.32 7.43 12.07
N GLU A 127 -7.90 8.65 12.42
CA GLU A 127 -7.85 9.80 11.51
C GLU A 127 -7.08 9.56 10.19
N LYS A 128 -6.13 8.58 10.12
CA LYS A 128 -5.04 8.59 9.11
C LYS A 128 -4.92 7.34 8.19
N LYS A 129 -5.62 6.23 8.43
CA LYS A 129 -6.11 5.25 7.40
C LYS A 129 -5.18 4.26 6.61
N HIS A 130 -4.16 3.54 7.12
CA HIS A 130 -3.60 2.27 6.52
C HIS A 130 -3.44 0.77 7.30
N VAL A 131 -4.28 -0.39 7.66
CA VAL A 131 -5.00 -1.84 7.20
C VAL A 131 -5.45 -2.46 8.54
N THR A 132 -5.11 -3.71 9.09
CA THR A 132 -5.14 -4.49 10.46
C THR A 132 -3.75 -4.77 11.09
N MET A 133 -3.55 -5.14 12.37
CA MET A 133 -4.45 -5.69 13.44
C MET A 133 -4.32 -4.95 14.79
N ALA A 134 -5.26 -5.06 15.75
CA ALA A 134 -6.63 -5.62 15.70
C ALA A 134 -7.62 -4.44 15.56
N VAL A 135 -8.92 -4.53 15.26
CA VAL A 135 -9.98 -5.56 15.33
C VAL A 135 -9.66 -6.99 14.90
N THR A 136 -10.39 -7.94 15.49
CA THR A 136 -10.45 -9.37 15.12
C THR A 136 -10.75 -9.54 13.62
N GLY A 137 -9.75 -9.96 12.86
CA GLY A 137 -9.75 -9.97 11.39
C GLY A 137 -8.58 -10.76 10.80
N ASP A 138 -8.34 -10.59 9.50
CA ASP A 138 -7.30 -11.27 8.71
C ASP A 138 -6.63 -10.27 7.76
N THR A 139 -5.33 -10.02 7.95
CA THR A 139 -4.56 -9.04 7.17
C THR A 139 -4.42 -9.35 5.68
N THR A 140 -4.76 -10.57 5.22
CA THR A 140 -4.84 -10.90 3.79
C THR A 140 -6.13 -10.39 3.15
N ASN A 141 -7.14 -10.06 3.96
CA ASN A 141 -8.40 -9.46 3.53
C ASN A 141 -8.25 -7.92 3.42
N PRO A 142 -8.65 -7.29 2.29
CA PRO A 142 -8.59 -5.82 2.14
C PRO A 142 -9.42 -4.97 3.13
N SER A 143 -10.18 -5.56 4.06
CA SER A 143 -11.25 -4.92 4.88
C SER A 143 -10.85 -4.37 6.27
N ASP A 144 -9.57 -4.32 6.63
CA ASP A 144 -9.13 -4.62 8.01
C ASP A 144 -8.41 -3.36 8.73
N ARG A 145 -7.95 -3.32 10.04
CA ARG A 145 -7.73 -2.13 11.02
C ARG A 145 -6.33 -1.55 11.69
N CYS A 146 -5.05 -1.91 11.33
CA CYS A 146 -3.63 -1.41 11.39
C CYS A 146 -2.48 -1.81 10.26
N ALA A 147 -2.73 -1.99 8.92
CA ALA A 147 -1.88 -2.01 7.63
C ALA A 147 -2.23 -1.45 6.05
N GLN A 148 -3.23 -0.79 5.24
CA GLN A 148 -4.70 -0.13 5.01
C GLN A 148 -5.91 0.74 5.89
N ILE A 149 -6.20 1.32 7.17
CA ILE A 149 -5.86 1.74 8.69
C ILE A 149 -4.53 2.30 9.49
N LEU A 150 -3.40 1.61 9.85
CA LEU A 150 -2.02 2.15 10.22
C LEU A 150 -1.04 2.63 9.07
N THR A 151 -0.10 1.80 8.48
CA THR A 151 0.85 1.81 7.27
C THR A 151 1.09 3.10 6.45
N LYS A 152 0.19 4.04 6.55
CA LYS A 152 -0.06 5.24 5.72
C LYS A 152 0.63 6.34 6.64
N LEU A 153 0.64 6.14 7.99
CA LEU A 153 1.71 6.53 8.93
C LEU A 153 3.10 5.99 8.52
N ARG A 154 3.27 4.67 8.28
CA ARG A 154 4.55 4.15 7.71
C ARG A 154 4.96 4.96 6.47
N ARG A 155 4.04 5.31 5.55
CA ARG A 155 4.27 6.18 4.36
C ARG A 155 4.43 7.68 4.65
N LYS A 156 4.09 8.17 5.84
CA LYS A 156 4.33 9.56 6.27
C LYS A 156 5.70 9.66 6.92
N ASP A 157 5.99 8.73 7.83
CA ASP A 157 7.25 8.61 8.53
C ASP A 157 8.37 8.21 7.55
N GLU A 158 8.10 7.31 6.59
CA GLU A 158 8.93 7.03 5.40
C GLU A 158 9.26 8.30 4.62
N ARG A 159 8.29 9.21 4.40
CA ARG A 159 8.54 10.47 3.67
C ARG A 159 9.22 11.54 4.53
N VAL A 160 9.19 11.45 5.85
CA VAL A 160 10.02 12.28 6.74
C VAL A 160 11.45 11.74 6.75
N HIS A 161 11.61 10.43 6.90
CA HIS A 161 12.89 9.72 6.85
C HIS A 161 13.60 9.90 5.50
N LEU A 162 12.93 9.69 4.36
CA LEU A 162 13.54 9.87 3.03
C LEU A 162 13.93 11.34 2.74
N LYS A 163 13.30 12.32 3.40
CA LYS A 163 13.74 13.73 3.34
C LYS A 163 15.01 13.96 4.16
N LEU A 164 15.12 13.30 5.32
CA LEU A 164 16.32 13.33 6.15
C LEU A 164 17.49 12.62 5.44
N VAL A 165 17.29 11.43 4.87
CA VAL A 165 18.31 10.69 4.09
C VAL A 165 18.78 11.49 2.87
N LEU A 166 17.88 12.22 2.19
CA LEU A 166 18.30 13.11 1.11
C LEU A 166 19.11 14.30 1.63
N TYR A 167 18.77 14.84 2.80
CA TYR A 167 19.56 15.90 3.44
C TYR A 167 20.95 15.43 3.85
N GLU A 168 21.05 14.30 4.56
CA GLU A 168 22.31 13.67 4.96
C GLU A 168 23.20 13.38 3.74
N LYS A 169 22.64 12.76 2.68
CA LYS A 169 23.37 12.48 1.44
C LYS A 169 23.90 13.74 0.75
N LEU A 170 23.14 14.84 0.74
CA LEU A 170 23.63 16.10 0.18
C LEU A 170 24.67 16.78 1.07
N HIS A 171 24.46 16.76 2.39
CA HIS A 171 25.36 17.35 3.37
C HIS A 171 26.73 16.68 3.37
N ASP A 172 26.76 15.35 3.48
CA ASP A 172 27.98 14.58 3.72
C ASP A 172 28.66 14.09 2.42
N GLU A 173 27.92 13.53 1.46
CA GLU A 173 28.53 12.97 0.25
C GLU A 173 28.74 14.00 -0.88
N VAL A 174 27.69 14.78 -1.20
CA VAL A 174 27.70 15.66 -2.39
C VAL A 174 28.41 16.98 -2.13
N TYR A 175 28.08 17.66 -1.03
CA TYR A 175 28.63 18.98 -0.72
C TYR A 175 29.78 18.95 0.29
N GLN A 176 29.96 17.85 1.04
CA GLN A 176 31.03 17.66 2.03
C GLN A 176 31.11 18.86 3.00
N ILE A 177 30.02 19.07 3.75
CA ILE A 177 29.86 20.21 4.65
C ILE A 177 30.48 19.87 6.01
N GLU A 178 31.44 20.68 6.44
CA GLU A 178 32.03 20.56 7.77
C GLU A 178 31.01 20.87 8.86
N ARG A 179 31.09 20.16 10.01
CA ARG A 179 30.19 20.34 11.17
C ARG A 179 30.16 21.74 11.77
N GLN A 180 31.09 22.61 11.38
CA GLN A 180 31.19 24.00 11.84
C GLN A 180 30.44 24.96 10.89
N ASP A 181 30.21 24.59 9.63
CA ASP A 181 29.53 25.41 8.62
C ASP A 181 28.00 25.23 8.68
N GLN A 182 27.45 25.64 9.84
CA GLN A 182 26.01 25.64 10.08
C GLN A 182 25.25 26.53 9.08
N ALA A 183 25.92 27.52 8.47
CA ALA A 183 25.34 28.40 7.45
C ALA A 183 25.06 27.65 6.14
N ARG A 184 26.06 26.93 5.60
CA ARG A 184 25.90 26.09 4.39
C ARG A 184 24.99 24.90 4.66
N ALA A 185 25.07 24.28 5.84
CA ALA A 185 24.13 23.24 6.27
C ALA A 185 22.67 23.73 6.25
N THR A 186 22.41 24.97 6.69
CA THR A 186 21.08 25.61 6.67
C THR A 186 20.64 25.94 5.23
N ARG A 187 21.55 26.39 4.37
CA ARG A 187 21.27 26.65 2.94
C ARG A 187 20.83 25.38 2.21
N VAL A 188 21.48 24.24 2.45
CA VAL A 188 21.06 22.94 1.88
C VAL A 188 19.67 22.53 2.38
N GLN A 189 19.32 22.78 3.64
CA GLN A 189 17.94 22.56 4.13
C GLN A 189 16.92 23.45 3.38
N GLN A 190 17.21 24.74 3.19
CA GLN A 190 16.33 25.69 2.48
C GLN A 190 16.22 25.38 0.97
N MET A 191 17.28 24.87 0.37
CA MET A 191 17.30 24.35 -1.00
C MET A 191 16.42 23.11 -1.13
N LEU A 192 16.62 22.11 -0.26
CA LEU A 192 15.79 20.91 -0.25
C LEU A 192 14.32 21.20 0.04
N GLN A 193 14.00 22.13 0.93
CA GLN A 193 12.62 22.58 1.15
C GLN A 193 11.94 23.13 -0.12
N ARG A 194 12.69 23.59 -1.12
CA ARG A 194 12.17 23.99 -2.43
C ARG A 194 12.12 22.82 -3.41
N VAL A 195 13.20 22.05 -3.55
CA VAL A 195 13.25 20.87 -4.43
C VAL A 195 12.15 19.86 -4.05
N LEU A 196 12.04 19.49 -2.77
CA LEU A 196 11.08 18.49 -2.25
C LEU A 196 9.60 18.84 -2.50
N LYS A 197 9.26 20.10 -2.85
CA LYS A 197 7.89 20.47 -3.27
C LYS A 197 7.49 19.82 -4.60
N ARG A 198 8.45 19.43 -5.43
CA ARG A 198 8.24 18.76 -6.72
C ARG A 198 8.29 17.22 -6.65
N PHE A 199 8.49 16.64 -5.46
CA PHE A 199 8.68 15.19 -5.25
C PHE A 199 7.81 14.66 -4.09
N PRO A 200 6.47 14.63 -4.25
CA PRO A 200 5.53 14.29 -3.18
C PRO A 200 5.47 12.80 -2.79
N LEU A 201 5.96 11.89 -3.66
CA LEU A 201 5.87 10.43 -3.47
C LEU A 201 7.16 9.83 -2.90
N ALA A 202 7.04 8.79 -2.06
CA ALA A 202 8.19 8.10 -1.46
C ALA A 202 9.13 7.48 -2.52
N ASP A 203 8.58 6.95 -3.62
CA ASP A 203 9.38 6.35 -4.70
C ASP A 203 10.13 7.40 -5.54
N GLU A 204 9.63 8.64 -5.57
CA GLU A 204 10.32 9.78 -6.18
C GLU A 204 11.46 10.27 -5.28
N LEU A 205 11.27 10.27 -3.96
CA LEU A 205 12.36 10.53 -3.01
C LEU A 205 13.44 9.44 -3.08
N ARG A 206 13.07 8.15 -3.15
CA ARG A 206 13.98 7.05 -3.47
C ARG A 206 14.67 7.23 -4.84
N GLY A 207 13.99 7.86 -5.79
CA GLY A 207 14.52 8.24 -7.08
C GLY A 207 15.60 9.32 -6.99
N LEU A 208 15.33 10.41 -6.26
CA LEU A 208 16.28 11.48 -5.98
C LEU A 208 17.54 10.96 -5.26
N ILE A 209 17.37 10.24 -4.15
CA ILE A 209 18.49 9.74 -3.33
C ILE A 209 19.46 8.89 -4.17
N ARG A 210 18.94 8.02 -5.04
CA ARG A 210 19.76 7.18 -5.95
C ARG A 210 20.51 7.97 -7.03
N ASN A 211 20.00 9.13 -7.43
CA ASN A 211 20.58 9.96 -8.49
C ASN A 211 21.19 11.27 -7.95
N ALA A 212 21.36 11.42 -6.63
CA ALA A 212 21.74 12.69 -6.02
C ALA A 212 23.06 13.23 -6.59
N SER A 213 24.09 12.39 -6.70
CA SER A 213 25.40 12.73 -7.29
C SER A 213 25.37 12.99 -8.81
N ARG A 214 24.19 12.97 -9.45
CA ARG A 214 23.96 13.36 -10.86
C ARG A 214 23.01 14.55 -11.00
N LEU A 215 22.11 14.76 -10.04
CA LEU A 215 21.08 15.81 -10.01
C LEU A 215 21.47 17.03 -9.17
N PHE A 216 22.54 16.92 -8.39
CA PHE A 216 23.09 18.00 -7.57
C PHE A 216 24.60 18.08 -7.85
N PRO A 217 25.13 19.24 -8.31
CA PRO A 217 26.54 19.38 -8.63
C PRO A 217 27.38 19.37 -7.32
N PRO A 218 28.59 18.78 -7.31
CA PRO A 218 29.42 18.70 -6.11
C PRO A 218 29.88 20.09 -5.64
N THR A 219 30.21 20.97 -6.59
CA THR A 219 30.45 22.39 -6.36
C THR A 219 29.17 23.17 -6.64
N CYS A 220 28.66 23.88 -5.64
CA CYS A 220 27.44 24.68 -5.73
C CYS A 220 27.65 25.97 -4.93
N SER A 221 27.55 27.13 -5.58
CA SER A 221 27.79 28.42 -4.95
C SER A 221 26.62 28.84 -4.05
N GLN A 222 26.78 29.92 -3.30
CA GLN A 222 25.68 30.51 -2.53
C GLN A 222 24.50 30.87 -3.45
N SER A 223 24.77 31.56 -4.56
CA SER A 223 23.75 31.96 -5.54
C SER A 223 23.05 30.77 -6.17
N ASP A 224 23.75 29.66 -6.41
CA ASP A 224 23.15 28.44 -6.97
C ASP A 224 22.20 27.82 -5.94
N MET A 225 22.67 27.58 -4.71
CA MET A 225 21.83 27.06 -3.62
C MET A 225 20.62 27.97 -3.35
N GLU A 226 20.78 29.30 -3.44
CA GLU A 226 19.70 30.27 -3.25
C GLU A 226 18.73 30.34 -4.44
N ASN A 227 19.13 29.97 -5.66
CA ASN A 227 18.29 30.06 -6.87
C ASN A 227 17.96 28.73 -7.57
N VAL A 228 18.23 27.55 -6.95
CA VAL A 228 17.96 26.23 -7.55
C VAL A 228 16.59 26.13 -8.22
N ASP A 229 16.61 25.92 -9.54
CA ASP A 229 15.41 25.64 -10.31
C ASP A 229 14.94 24.19 -10.07
N ALA A 230 13.98 24.07 -9.16
CA ALA A 230 13.32 22.80 -8.86
C ALA A 230 12.47 22.26 -10.03
N ALA A 231 12.17 23.05 -11.07
CA ALA A 231 11.53 22.57 -12.30
C ALA A 231 12.56 21.93 -13.25
N LEU A 232 13.72 22.56 -13.46
CA LEU A 232 14.84 21.96 -14.21
C LEU A 232 15.30 20.64 -13.57
N LEU A 233 15.57 20.63 -12.26
CA LEU A 233 15.96 19.39 -11.54
C LEU A 233 14.86 18.32 -11.64
N ARG A 234 13.59 18.71 -11.66
CA ARG A 234 12.48 17.77 -11.88
C ARG A 234 12.46 17.20 -13.30
N PHE A 235 12.73 18.02 -14.32
CA PHE A 235 12.87 17.58 -15.71
C PHE A 235 14.04 16.61 -15.86
N GLU A 236 15.24 16.94 -15.35
CA GLU A 236 16.41 16.06 -15.34
C GLU A 236 16.15 14.73 -14.62
N TYR A 237 15.44 14.77 -13.48
CA TYR A 237 15.01 13.56 -12.78
C TYR A 237 14.07 12.70 -13.64
N ASP A 238 13.05 13.30 -14.26
CA ASP A 238 12.11 12.53 -15.08
C ASP A 238 12.77 12.03 -16.37
N GLN A 239 13.79 12.72 -16.92
CA GLN A 239 14.65 12.21 -17.99
C GLN A 239 15.49 11.00 -17.55
N LEU A 240 16.21 11.09 -16.43
CA LEU A 240 16.94 9.95 -15.85
C LEU A 240 16.00 8.78 -15.53
N ARG A 241 14.78 9.07 -15.07
CA ARG A 241 13.74 8.05 -14.82
C ARG A 241 13.28 7.40 -16.12
N GLN A 242 12.99 8.17 -17.16
CA GLN A 242 12.61 7.66 -18.48
C GLN A 242 13.71 6.77 -19.05
N GLN A 243 14.97 7.19 -19.04
CA GLN A 243 16.10 6.36 -19.47
C GLN A 243 16.21 5.03 -18.69
N ASN A 244 16.00 5.07 -17.37
CA ASN A 244 16.03 3.85 -16.53
C ASN A 244 14.82 2.95 -16.78
N ASP A 245 13.62 3.49 -17.00
CA ASP A 245 12.43 2.72 -17.32
C ASP A 245 12.51 2.15 -18.76
N MET A 246 13.08 2.88 -19.72
CA MET A 246 13.40 2.41 -21.07
C MET A 246 14.37 1.22 -21.03
N LYS A 247 15.46 1.29 -20.25
CA LYS A 247 16.40 0.16 -20.09
C LYS A 247 15.76 -1.09 -19.50
N LYS A 248 14.79 -0.96 -18.58
CA LYS A 248 14.00 -2.09 -18.07
C LYS A 248 13.11 -2.67 -19.17
N LEU A 249 12.39 -1.82 -19.90
CA LEU A 249 11.57 -2.28 -21.04
C LEU A 249 12.43 -2.97 -22.10
N GLY A 250 13.71 -2.60 -22.25
CA GLY A 250 14.63 -3.24 -23.17
C GLY A 250 14.98 -4.66 -22.75
N ALA A 251 15.27 -4.88 -21.47
CA ALA A 251 15.43 -6.23 -20.92
C ALA A 251 14.12 -7.03 -20.94
N GLU A 252 12.96 -6.40 -20.66
CA GLU A 252 11.65 -7.04 -20.80
C GLU A 252 11.36 -7.44 -22.26
N LEU A 253 11.76 -6.62 -23.24
CA LEU A 253 11.62 -6.85 -24.67
C LEU A 253 12.56 -7.95 -25.16
N GLU A 254 13.81 -7.94 -24.73
CA GLU A 254 14.79 -9.00 -24.99
C GLU A 254 14.29 -10.35 -24.47
N ILE A 255 13.82 -10.39 -23.22
CA ILE A 255 13.17 -11.56 -22.60
C ILE A 255 11.91 -11.93 -23.38
N LYS A 256 11.12 -10.97 -23.86
CA LYS A 256 9.90 -11.25 -24.64
C LYS A 256 10.21 -11.88 -25.99
N ILE A 257 11.23 -11.39 -26.70
CA ILE A 257 11.69 -11.93 -27.99
C ILE A 257 12.26 -13.33 -27.81
N ARG A 258 13.14 -13.54 -26.81
CA ARG A 258 13.66 -14.88 -26.44
C ARG A 258 12.51 -15.87 -26.17
N ASN A 259 11.48 -15.46 -25.43
CA ASN A 259 10.30 -16.30 -25.13
C ASN A 259 9.37 -16.54 -26.34
N LEU A 260 9.34 -15.64 -27.34
CA LEU A 260 8.51 -15.81 -28.54
C LEU A 260 9.12 -16.80 -29.55
N TYR A 261 10.45 -16.90 -29.58
CA TYR A 261 11.17 -17.64 -30.63
C TYR A 261 12.08 -18.79 -30.15
N PHE A 262 12.29 -18.90 -28.83
CA PHE A 262 12.80 -20.06 -28.05
C PHE A 262 13.98 -20.87 -28.66
N ASP A 263 15.17 -20.72 -28.06
CA ASP A 263 16.43 -21.45 -28.36
C ASP A 263 16.93 -21.43 -29.83
N ARG A 264 16.24 -20.76 -30.74
CA ARG A 264 16.59 -20.65 -32.18
C ARG A 264 17.33 -19.37 -32.56
N ILE A 265 17.71 -18.53 -31.60
CA ILE A 265 18.34 -17.22 -31.83
C ILE A 265 19.55 -17.05 -30.91
N ASP A 266 20.69 -16.66 -31.48
CA ASP A 266 21.87 -16.22 -30.74
C ASP A 266 21.64 -14.87 -30.01
N PRO A 267 22.16 -14.66 -28.79
CA PRO A 267 21.98 -13.40 -28.06
C PRO A 267 22.32 -12.13 -28.84
N THR A 268 23.35 -12.14 -29.70
CA THR A 268 23.73 -10.99 -30.54
C THR A 268 22.65 -10.60 -31.55
N THR A 269 21.92 -11.60 -32.05
CA THR A 269 20.82 -11.40 -32.99
C THR A 269 19.58 -10.83 -32.28
N VAL A 270 19.34 -11.22 -31.02
CA VAL A 270 18.30 -10.60 -30.17
C VAL A 270 18.66 -9.15 -29.85
N GLU A 271 19.92 -8.84 -29.52
CA GLU A 271 20.39 -7.47 -29.29
C GLU A 271 20.18 -6.57 -30.52
N GLY A 272 20.46 -7.09 -31.73
CA GLY A 272 20.18 -6.41 -32.99
C GLY A 272 18.68 -6.12 -33.21
N MET A 273 17.80 -7.08 -32.91
CA MET A 273 16.34 -6.88 -32.99
C MET A 273 15.84 -5.85 -31.98
N VAL A 274 16.31 -5.92 -30.74
CA VAL A 274 15.98 -4.95 -29.69
C VAL A 274 16.42 -3.55 -30.13
N LYS A 275 17.62 -3.41 -30.68
CA LYS A 275 18.09 -2.12 -31.20
C LYS A 275 17.23 -1.59 -32.35
N SER A 276 16.94 -2.41 -33.37
CA SER A 276 16.07 -2.02 -34.49
C SER A 276 14.69 -1.53 -34.02
N ILE A 277 14.12 -2.17 -33.00
CA ILE A 277 12.86 -1.73 -32.38
C ILE A 277 13.02 -0.39 -31.67
N TYR A 278 14.13 -0.14 -30.98
CA TYR A 278 14.40 1.14 -30.30
C TYR A 278 14.71 2.30 -31.25
N ASP A 279 15.35 2.04 -32.39
CA ASP A 279 15.65 3.04 -33.41
C ASP A 279 14.35 3.58 -34.09
N GLU A 280 13.25 2.81 -34.04
CA GLU A 280 11.94 3.16 -34.63
C GLU A 280 10.82 3.43 -33.59
N ILE A 281 10.92 2.90 -32.37
CA ILE A 281 9.91 3.01 -31.30
C ILE A 281 10.58 3.48 -29.99
N ASP A 282 10.81 4.78 -29.91
CA ASP A 282 11.44 5.48 -28.78
C ASP A 282 10.46 5.82 -27.64
N GLU A 283 9.15 5.85 -27.91
CA GLU A 283 8.16 6.19 -26.89
C GLU A 283 7.87 5.06 -25.88
N LEU A 284 8.11 5.35 -24.59
CA LEU A 284 7.83 4.48 -23.44
C LEU A 284 6.37 3.95 -23.41
N LYS A 285 5.41 4.68 -23.96
CA LYS A 285 4.00 4.26 -24.04
C LYS A 285 3.80 3.14 -25.08
N ASP A 286 4.53 3.22 -26.18
CA ASP A 286 4.37 2.34 -27.35
C ASP A 286 5.15 1.05 -27.17
N ILE A 287 6.34 1.08 -26.55
CA ILE A 287 7.03 -0.16 -26.14
C ILE A 287 6.18 -0.96 -25.12
N LYS A 288 5.51 -0.29 -24.18
CA LYS A 288 4.56 -0.95 -23.26
C LYS A 288 3.34 -1.52 -23.98
N PHE A 289 2.87 -0.88 -25.05
CA PHE A 289 1.80 -1.39 -25.91
C PHE A 289 2.28 -2.60 -26.73
N LEU A 290 3.48 -2.53 -27.31
CA LEU A 290 4.15 -3.60 -28.05
C LEU A 290 4.31 -4.85 -27.19
N LEU A 291 4.88 -4.74 -25.99
CA LEU A 291 5.04 -5.85 -25.05
C LEU A 291 3.70 -6.50 -24.67
N LYS A 292 2.68 -5.68 -24.43
CA LYS A 292 1.32 -6.11 -24.06
C LYS A 292 0.57 -6.82 -25.18
N HIS A 293 0.83 -6.44 -26.44
CA HIS A 293 0.17 -7.01 -27.63
C HIS A 293 1.13 -7.84 -28.50
N ALA A 294 2.28 -8.25 -27.96
CA ALA A 294 3.37 -8.84 -28.72
C ALA A 294 2.94 -10.04 -29.59
N ALA A 295 2.09 -10.93 -29.07
CA ALA A 295 1.58 -12.09 -29.79
C ALA A 295 0.65 -11.77 -30.98
N LYS A 296 0.25 -10.51 -31.18
CA LYS A 296 -0.42 -10.01 -32.39
C LYS A 296 0.52 -9.24 -33.34
N LEU A 297 1.55 -8.60 -32.80
CA LEU A 297 2.39 -7.65 -33.53
C LEU A 297 3.64 -8.30 -34.13
N PHE A 298 4.28 -9.18 -33.37
CA PHE A 298 5.50 -9.87 -33.79
C PHE A 298 5.22 -10.88 -34.93
N PRO A 299 6.12 -10.99 -35.92
CA PRO A 299 6.03 -11.99 -36.97
C PRO A 299 6.23 -13.41 -36.43
N LYS A 300 5.90 -14.41 -37.24
CA LYS A 300 6.05 -15.84 -36.88
C LYS A 300 7.50 -16.31 -36.86
N GLU A 301 8.35 -15.76 -37.71
CA GLU A 301 9.78 -16.07 -37.76
C GLU A 301 10.62 -14.90 -37.28
N ALA A 302 11.71 -15.20 -36.58
CA ALA A 302 12.57 -14.19 -35.99
C ALA A 302 13.27 -13.31 -37.04
N LYS A 303 13.63 -13.88 -38.20
CA LYS A 303 14.30 -13.16 -39.30
C LYS A 303 13.50 -11.97 -39.85
N ASP A 304 12.17 -11.99 -39.65
CA ASP A 304 11.24 -10.97 -40.15
C ASP A 304 11.01 -9.84 -39.12
N VAL A 305 11.71 -9.86 -37.98
CA VAL A 305 11.59 -8.85 -36.91
C VAL A 305 12.33 -7.58 -37.31
N ASP A 306 11.56 -6.67 -37.90
CA ASP A 306 11.99 -5.31 -38.26
C ASP A 306 11.23 -4.25 -37.43
N GLY A 307 11.96 -3.21 -36.98
CA GLY A 307 11.41 -2.13 -36.17
C GLY A 307 10.37 -1.26 -36.90
N LEU A 308 10.57 -1.00 -38.19
CA LEU A 308 9.69 -0.12 -38.97
C LEU A 308 8.35 -0.81 -39.29
N GLU A 309 8.37 -2.09 -39.64
CA GLU A 309 7.18 -2.94 -39.80
C GLU A 309 6.43 -3.10 -38.47
N LEU A 310 7.14 -3.33 -37.35
CA LEU A 310 6.52 -3.37 -36.02
C LEU A 310 5.85 -2.04 -35.64
N ARG A 311 6.47 -0.90 -35.98
CA ARG A 311 5.91 0.45 -35.77
C ARG A 311 4.64 0.67 -36.58
N GLN A 312 4.60 0.22 -37.83
CA GLN A 312 3.40 0.28 -38.68
C GLN A 312 2.25 -0.56 -38.10
N ARG A 313 2.51 -1.83 -37.75
CA ARG A 313 1.52 -2.72 -37.12
C ARG A 313 1.01 -2.16 -35.79
N LEU A 314 1.89 -1.57 -34.99
CA LEU A 314 1.54 -0.95 -33.72
C LEU A 314 0.57 0.22 -33.90
N ARG A 315 0.82 1.12 -34.87
CA ARG A 315 -0.08 2.23 -35.19
C ARG A 315 -1.45 1.74 -35.67
N ALA A 316 -1.48 0.80 -36.61
CA ALA A 316 -2.72 0.22 -37.13
C ALA A 316 -3.59 -0.41 -36.02
N LEU A 317 -2.97 -1.14 -35.08
CA LEU A 317 -3.66 -1.74 -33.93
C LEU A 317 -4.11 -0.69 -32.89
N GLN A 318 -3.40 0.42 -32.73
CA GLN A 318 -3.85 1.55 -31.90
C GLN A 318 -5.07 2.24 -32.51
N GLU A 319 -5.07 2.48 -33.83
CA GLU A 319 -6.18 3.07 -34.56
C GLU A 319 -7.42 2.15 -34.61
N GLU A 320 -7.24 0.84 -34.71
CA GLU A 320 -8.31 -0.16 -34.56
C GLU A 320 -8.98 -0.06 -33.19
N ILE A 321 -8.19 -0.11 -32.12
CA ILE A 321 -8.69 -0.03 -30.73
C ILE A 321 -9.35 1.33 -30.44
N ALA A 322 -8.83 2.42 -31.01
CA ALA A 322 -9.42 3.75 -30.90
C ALA A 322 -10.79 3.83 -31.59
N ARG A 323 -10.92 3.29 -32.82
CA ARG A 323 -12.19 3.23 -33.56
C ARG A 323 -13.23 2.34 -32.86
N GLU A 324 -12.84 1.16 -32.37
CA GLU A 324 -13.74 0.32 -31.54
C GLU A 324 -14.24 1.09 -30.30
N ARG A 325 -13.35 1.85 -29.64
CA ARG A 325 -13.69 2.59 -28.43
C ARG A 325 -14.64 3.76 -28.73
N ALA A 326 -14.43 4.49 -29.82
CA ALA A 326 -15.33 5.57 -30.26
C ALA A 326 -16.74 5.02 -30.51
N ALA A 327 -16.88 4.00 -31.37
CA ALA A 327 -18.17 3.38 -31.68
C ALA A 327 -18.91 2.83 -30.45
N ALA A 328 -18.18 2.35 -29.43
CA ALA A 328 -18.79 1.93 -28.16
C ALA A 328 -19.28 3.11 -27.30
N ILE A 329 -18.64 4.28 -27.37
CA ILE A 329 -19.09 5.51 -26.71
C ILE A 329 -20.28 6.11 -27.46
N ASP A 330 -20.25 6.13 -28.79
CA ASP A 330 -21.38 6.61 -29.62
C ASP A 330 -22.62 5.75 -29.40
N LYS A 331 -22.46 4.42 -29.27
CA LYS A 331 -23.57 3.53 -28.93
C LYS A 331 -24.10 3.75 -27.50
N LEU A 332 -23.24 4.04 -26.53
CA LEU A 332 -23.66 4.41 -25.18
C LEU A 332 -24.43 5.75 -25.19
N LEU A 333 -23.93 6.75 -25.92
CA LEU A 333 -24.59 8.05 -26.10
C LEU A 333 -25.98 7.90 -26.71
N SER A 334 -26.10 7.12 -27.79
CA SER A 334 -27.37 6.82 -28.46
C SER A 334 -28.42 6.22 -27.52
N VAL A 335 -28.04 5.40 -26.54
CA VAL A 335 -28.97 4.80 -25.58
C VAL A 335 -29.27 5.76 -24.43
N VAL A 336 -28.26 6.44 -23.88
CA VAL A 336 -28.44 7.35 -22.73
C VAL A 336 -29.22 8.62 -23.13
N SER A 337 -29.07 9.13 -24.35
CA SER A 337 -29.92 10.21 -24.88
C SER A 337 -31.37 9.78 -25.12
N ALA A 338 -31.66 8.47 -25.22
CA ALA A 338 -33.03 7.96 -25.27
C ALA A 338 -33.63 7.76 -23.86
N ILE A 339 -32.80 7.60 -22.82
CA ILE A 339 -33.23 7.60 -21.41
C ILE A 339 -33.53 9.03 -20.94
N TYR A 340 -32.75 10.02 -21.40
CA TYR A 340 -32.88 11.43 -21.02
C TYR A 340 -33.32 12.31 -22.19
N SER A 341 -34.42 11.95 -22.85
CA SER A 341 -34.99 12.70 -23.99
C SER A 341 -35.23 14.18 -23.71
N ASP A 342 -35.58 14.49 -22.46
CA ASP A 342 -36.05 15.82 -22.02
C ASP A 342 -34.89 16.67 -21.45
N THR A 343 -33.65 16.18 -21.57
CA THR A 343 -32.42 16.86 -21.09
C THR A 343 -31.61 17.40 -22.28
N GLU A 344 -30.97 18.56 -22.10
CA GLU A 344 -30.09 19.14 -23.13
C GLU A 344 -29.04 18.12 -23.62
N PRO A 345 -28.91 17.86 -24.94
CA PRO A 345 -27.97 16.88 -25.48
C PRO A 345 -26.53 17.09 -25.03
N ASP A 346 -26.16 18.35 -24.83
CA ASP A 346 -24.85 18.79 -24.34
C ASP A 346 -24.56 18.30 -22.91
N GLN A 347 -25.57 18.27 -22.03
CA GLN A 347 -25.46 17.75 -20.68
C GLN A 347 -25.37 16.22 -20.69
N VAL A 348 -26.16 15.55 -21.54
CA VAL A 348 -26.09 14.10 -21.73
C VAL A 348 -24.73 13.67 -22.28
N HIS A 349 -24.18 14.40 -23.26
CA HIS A 349 -22.85 14.15 -23.80
C HIS A 349 -21.74 14.34 -22.74
N LYS A 350 -21.84 15.39 -21.91
CA LYS A 350 -20.94 15.61 -20.76
C LYS A 350 -21.04 14.48 -19.73
N LEU A 351 -22.24 13.96 -19.46
CA LEU A 351 -22.43 12.77 -18.61
C LEU A 351 -21.77 11.53 -19.22
N VAL A 352 -22.11 11.17 -20.46
CA VAL A 352 -21.62 9.97 -21.14
C VAL A 352 -20.09 9.98 -21.27
N SER A 353 -19.49 11.13 -21.57
CA SER A 353 -18.03 11.30 -21.58
C SER A 353 -17.40 11.03 -20.21
N ARG A 354 -17.96 11.60 -19.13
CA ARG A 354 -17.50 11.37 -17.74
C ARG A 354 -17.67 9.91 -17.31
N VAL A 355 -18.77 9.26 -17.70
CA VAL A 355 -18.99 7.82 -17.47
C VAL A 355 -17.96 7.00 -18.23
N ALA A 356 -17.81 7.21 -19.54
CA ALA A 356 -16.91 6.43 -20.39
C ALA A 356 -15.43 6.53 -19.99
N ALA A 357 -15.00 7.67 -19.44
CA ALA A 357 -13.66 7.86 -18.89
C ALA A 357 -13.34 6.89 -17.72
N LEU A 358 -14.35 6.39 -17.01
CA LEU A 358 -14.16 5.41 -15.93
C LEU A 358 -13.86 3.99 -16.45
N PHE A 359 -14.29 3.65 -17.67
CA PHE A 359 -14.19 2.31 -18.24
C PHE A 359 -12.97 2.18 -19.14
N LYS A 360 -11.97 1.41 -18.68
CA LYS A 360 -10.72 1.16 -19.43
C LYS A 360 -10.86 0.16 -20.57
N ASN A 361 -11.95 -0.62 -20.60
CA ASN A 361 -12.15 -1.72 -21.56
C ASN A 361 -13.38 -1.48 -22.45
N THR A 362 -13.19 -1.52 -23.76
CA THR A 362 -14.26 -1.36 -24.77
C THR A 362 -15.34 -2.43 -24.68
N LYS A 363 -15.03 -3.64 -24.17
CA LYS A 363 -16.04 -4.67 -23.88
C LYS A 363 -16.98 -4.26 -22.73
N GLU A 364 -16.47 -3.54 -21.73
CA GLU A 364 -17.28 -3.09 -20.60
C GLU A 364 -18.16 -1.89 -20.98
N LEU A 365 -17.67 -0.98 -21.83
CA LEU A 365 -18.48 0.08 -22.44
C LEU A 365 -19.67 -0.51 -23.25
N ARG A 366 -19.43 -1.57 -24.03
CA ARG A 366 -20.49 -2.25 -24.80
C ARG A 366 -21.54 -2.93 -23.92
N SER A 367 -21.14 -3.54 -22.79
CA SER A 367 -22.09 -4.08 -21.81
C SER A 367 -22.90 -2.94 -21.18
N LEU A 368 -22.23 -1.90 -20.65
CA LEU A 368 -22.89 -0.74 -20.07
C LEU A 368 -23.91 -0.07 -21.01
N ALA A 369 -23.66 -0.07 -22.33
CA ALA A 369 -24.59 0.45 -23.33
C ALA A 369 -25.80 -0.46 -23.60
N ALA A 370 -25.67 -1.78 -23.38
CA ALA A 370 -26.80 -2.72 -23.44
C ALA A 370 -27.62 -2.69 -22.14
N ASP A 371 -26.94 -2.61 -21.01
CA ASP A 371 -27.52 -2.65 -19.66
C ASP A 371 -27.98 -1.25 -19.16
N ALA A 372 -27.88 -0.21 -20.00
CA ALA A 372 -27.99 1.20 -19.60
C ALA A 372 -29.31 1.53 -18.89
N SER A 373 -30.44 1.02 -19.37
CA SER A 373 -31.77 1.28 -18.79
C SER A 373 -31.96 0.71 -17.37
N ALA A 374 -31.07 -0.16 -16.90
CA ALA A 374 -31.05 -0.67 -15.52
C ALA A 374 -29.95 -0.03 -14.65
N LEU A 375 -28.98 0.66 -15.26
CA LEU A 375 -27.79 1.19 -14.60
C LEU A 375 -27.75 2.72 -14.50
N PHE A 376 -28.48 3.42 -15.35
CA PHE A 376 -28.69 4.86 -15.30
C PHE A 376 -30.00 5.15 -14.54
N PRO A 377 -30.01 6.10 -13.58
CA PRO A 377 -31.22 6.46 -12.86
C PRO A 377 -32.20 7.20 -13.78
N ILE A 378 -33.50 7.11 -13.47
CA ILE A 378 -34.58 7.77 -14.24
C ILE A 378 -34.40 9.30 -14.27
N GLU A 379 -34.04 9.89 -13.13
CA GLU A 379 -33.77 11.34 -13.02
C GLU A 379 -32.31 11.66 -13.37
N PHE A 380 -32.09 12.51 -14.38
CA PHE A 380 -30.76 12.96 -14.80
C PHE A 380 -29.93 13.60 -13.67
N LEU A 381 -30.57 14.31 -12.74
CA LEU A 381 -29.89 14.94 -11.59
C LEU A 381 -29.19 13.92 -10.68
N ASN A 382 -29.68 12.68 -10.64
CA ASN A 382 -29.09 11.60 -9.84
C ASN A 382 -28.00 10.81 -10.61
N ALA A 383 -27.75 11.14 -11.88
CA ALA A 383 -26.85 10.41 -12.78
C ALA A 383 -25.36 10.65 -12.48
N ASN A 384 -24.87 10.13 -11.36
CA ASN A 384 -23.48 10.23 -10.96
C ASN A 384 -22.62 9.13 -11.64
N PRO A 385 -21.56 9.48 -12.39
CA PRO A 385 -20.69 8.51 -13.06
C PRO A 385 -20.10 7.43 -12.14
N ASN A 386 -19.79 7.77 -10.88
CA ASN A 386 -19.21 6.80 -9.94
C ASN A 386 -20.25 5.77 -9.48
N ASP A 387 -21.49 6.18 -9.31
CA ASP A 387 -22.57 5.32 -8.81
C ASP A 387 -23.10 4.41 -9.92
N ILE A 388 -23.16 4.91 -11.17
CA ILE A 388 -23.38 4.11 -12.39
C ILE A 388 -22.27 3.04 -12.52
N ARG A 389 -21.00 3.41 -12.28
CA ARG A 389 -19.88 2.45 -12.28
C ARG A 389 -20.02 1.41 -11.15
N ALA A 390 -20.46 1.83 -9.96
CA ALA A 390 -20.67 0.93 -8.82
C ALA A 390 -21.86 -0.02 -9.03
N ALA A 391 -22.93 0.43 -9.68
CA ALA A 391 -24.05 -0.40 -10.12
C ALA A 391 -23.58 -1.46 -11.14
N PHE A 392 -22.86 -1.04 -12.19
CA PHE A 392 -22.30 -1.95 -13.19
C PHE A 392 -21.43 -3.05 -12.56
N LEU A 393 -20.56 -2.68 -11.60
CA LEU A 393 -19.68 -3.64 -10.94
C LEU A 393 -20.42 -4.61 -10.00
N ARG A 394 -21.50 -4.17 -9.35
CA ARG A 394 -22.39 -5.05 -8.56
C ARG A 394 -23.13 -6.04 -9.45
N MET A 395 -23.84 -5.55 -10.45
CA MET A 395 -24.57 -6.38 -11.42
C MET A 395 -23.68 -7.41 -12.11
N LYS A 396 -22.43 -7.04 -12.45
CA LYS A 396 -21.42 -7.95 -13.02
C LYS A 396 -20.96 -9.02 -12.02
N ALA A 397 -20.88 -8.72 -10.73
CA ALA A 397 -20.55 -9.70 -9.69
C ALA A 397 -21.74 -10.63 -9.39
N GLU A 398 -22.96 -10.10 -9.38
CA GLU A 398 -24.22 -10.84 -9.21
C GLU A 398 -24.44 -11.82 -10.39
N ALA A 399 -24.18 -11.39 -11.63
CA ALA A 399 -24.20 -12.25 -12.81
C ALA A 399 -23.16 -13.39 -12.74
N LEU A 400 -21.98 -13.15 -12.16
CA LEU A 400 -20.98 -14.19 -11.93
C LEU A 400 -21.38 -15.16 -10.80
N GLY A 401 -22.09 -14.68 -9.77
CA GLY A 401 -22.59 -15.51 -8.68
C GLY A 401 -23.78 -16.40 -9.07
N THR A 402 -24.73 -15.86 -9.83
CA THR A 402 -25.97 -16.57 -10.26
C THR A 402 -25.71 -17.74 -11.22
N ILE A 403 -24.62 -17.69 -12.01
CA ILE A 403 -24.15 -18.83 -12.81
C ILE A 403 -23.84 -20.05 -11.93
N SER A 404 -23.52 -19.85 -10.65
CA SER A 404 -23.14 -20.94 -9.74
C SER A 404 -24.32 -21.72 -9.13
N THR A 405 -25.57 -21.29 -9.33
CA THR A 405 -26.77 -21.95 -8.75
C THR A 405 -27.61 -22.74 -9.75
N ALA A 406 -27.28 -22.72 -11.05
CA ALA A 406 -28.06 -23.35 -12.12
C ALA A 406 -27.41 -24.63 -12.69
N GLY A 407 -27.17 -25.63 -11.85
CA GLY A 407 -26.67 -26.94 -12.29
C GLY A 407 -26.26 -27.88 -11.15
N GLY A 408 -27.19 -28.69 -10.64
CA GLY A 408 -26.93 -29.51 -9.43
C GLY A 408 -27.86 -30.70 -9.17
N THR A 409 -28.65 -31.16 -10.15
CA THR A 409 -29.49 -32.36 -10.02
C THR A 409 -28.74 -33.61 -10.46
N GLY A 410 -28.22 -34.40 -9.51
CA GLY A 410 -27.60 -35.70 -9.76
C GLY A 410 -27.19 -36.36 -8.45
N GLY A 411 -27.80 -37.50 -8.10
CA GLY A 411 -27.75 -38.04 -6.73
C GLY A 411 -26.77 -39.19 -6.49
N THR A 412 -26.78 -39.66 -5.24
CA THR A 412 -26.08 -40.87 -4.71
C THR A 412 -24.54 -40.76 -4.61
N ASN A 413 -23.85 -41.40 -3.64
CA ASN A 413 -24.27 -42.50 -2.78
C ASN A 413 -23.58 -42.56 -1.39
N SER A 414 -24.27 -43.20 -0.43
CA SER A 414 -23.82 -43.90 0.80
C SER A 414 -22.39 -43.71 1.39
N SER A 415 -22.29 -43.32 2.68
CA SER A 415 -21.76 -44.14 3.82
C SER A 415 -21.33 -43.28 5.04
N SER A 416 -21.97 -43.29 6.21
CA SER A 416 -22.08 -44.36 7.24
C SER A 416 -21.05 -44.28 8.39
N ARG A 417 -21.44 -43.68 9.52
CA ARG A 417 -20.91 -44.00 10.88
C ARG A 417 -22.02 -43.86 11.96
N LYS A 418 -21.80 -44.43 13.15
CA LYS A 418 -22.87 -44.94 14.06
C LYS A 418 -23.01 -44.19 15.39
N GLY A 419 -24.23 -44.24 15.97
CA GLY A 419 -24.58 -43.85 17.36
C GLY A 419 -25.86 -42.99 17.38
N LYS A 420 -27.06 -43.39 17.87
CA LYS A 420 -27.49 -44.02 19.15
C LYS A 420 -27.05 -43.23 20.39
N THR A 421 -27.90 -42.89 21.38
CA THR A 421 -29.38 -42.95 21.59
C THR A 421 -29.70 -42.20 22.90
N ALA A 422 -30.88 -41.65 23.20
CA ALA A 422 -32.09 -41.27 22.44
C ALA A 422 -33.04 -40.47 23.40
N GLY A 423 -34.09 -39.81 22.88
CA GLY A 423 -35.11 -39.12 23.71
C GLY A 423 -36.37 -38.71 22.94
N LYS A 424 -37.54 -39.06 23.47
CA LYS A 424 -38.93 -38.73 23.06
C LYS A 424 -39.78 -38.66 24.36
N PRO A 425 -41.03 -38.15 24.38
CA PRO A 425 -41.91 -37.81 23.25
C PRO A 425 -42.56 -36.40 23.28
N TYR A 426 -43.35 -36.14 22.23
CA TYR A 426 -44.43 -35.16 22.06
C TYR A 426 -45.08 -34.58 23.32
N LEU A 427 -45.29 -33.26 23.32
CA LEU A 427 -46.54 -32.68 22.79
C LEU A 427 -46.22 -31.49 21.88
#